data_AF-A0A2U3LXN6-F1
#
_entry.id   AF-A0A2U3LXN6-F1
#
_cell.length_a   1.000
_cell.length_b   1.000
_cell.length_c   1.000
_cell.angle_alpha   90.00
_cell.angle_beta   90.00
_cell.angle_gamma   90.00
#
_symmetry.space_group_name_H-M   'P 1'
#
loop_
_entity.id
_entity.type
_entity.pdbx_description
1 polymer ?
#
loop_
_entity_poly.entity_id
_entity_poly.type
_entity_poly.pdbx_seq_one_letter_code
_entity_poly.pdbx_strand_id
1 'polypeptide(L)' 'MRKSLLTGILMTASLFGATGALEFTLNSIDGQPAPLAAYKGKVVLIVNVASFCGFTPQYEGLEAVYASTRIAAW' A
#
# COMPACT_ATOMS: atom_id res chain seq x y z
N MET A 1 -18.37 15.88 53.29
CA MET A 1 -18.68 16.00 51.85
C MET A 1 -17.39 16.34 51.11
N ARG A 2 -16.54 15.33 50.89
CA ARG A 2 -15.20 15.51 50.30
C ARG A 2 -15.31 15.10 48.84
N LYS A 3 -15.02 16.08 47.99
CA LYS A 3 -15.09 16.06 46.53
C LYS A 3 -14.21 14.91 46.00
N SER A 4 -14.83 13.81 45.61
CA SER A 4 -14.20 12.80 44.77
C SER A 4 -14.85 12.85 43.39
N LEU A 5 -14.62 13.95 42.67
CA LEU A 5 -14.68 13.91 41.20
C LEU A 5 -13.41 13.18 40.78
N LEU A 6 -13.46 11.85 40.71
CA LEU A 6 -12.49 11.11 39.91
C LEU A 6 -12.77 11.49 38.45
N THR A 7 -11.91 12.37 37.96
CA THR A 7 -11.71 12.69 36.56
C THR A 7 -11.41 11.38 35.84
N GLY A 8 -12.43 10.77 35.24
CA GLY A 8 -12.24 9.68 34.29
C GLY A 8 -11.58 10.25 33.06
N ILE A 9 -10.25 10.25 33.03
CA ILE A 9 -9.48 10.49 31.82
C ILE A 9 -9.85 9.34 30.88
N LEU A 10 -10.81 9.59 29.98
CA LEU A 10 -11.10 8.73 28.86
C LEU A 10 -9.84 8.73 28.00
N MET A 11 -9.09 7.63 28.06
CA MET A 11 -7.93 7.38 27.23
C MET A 11 -8.44 7.34 25.78
N THR A 12 -8.41 8.49 25.11
CA THR A 12 -8.65 8.61 23.68
C THR A 12 -7.48 7.93 22.98
N ALA A 13 -7.57 6.61 22.85
CA ALA A 13 -6.64 5.84 22.06
C ALA A 13 -6.67 6.41 20.64
N SER A 14 -5.51 6.84 20.16
CA SER A 14 -5.28 7.42 18.85
C SER A 14 -5.86 6.52 17.75
N LEU A 15 -7.03 6.87 17.21
CA LEU A 15 -7.69 6.13 16.12
C LEU A 15 -7.09 6.40 14.73
N PHE A 16 -5.97 7.10 14.66
CA PHE A 16 -5.32 7.47 13.40
C PHE A 16 -3.92 6.84 13.35
N GLY A 17 -3.88 5.52 13.30
CA GLY A 17 -2.70 4.83 12.78
C GLY A 17 -2.53 5.21 11.31
N ALA A 18 -1.30 5.55 10.89
CA ALA A 18 -1.02 5.85 9.49
C ALA A 18 -1.44 4.66 8.61
N THR A 19 -2.34 4.89 7.66
CA THR A 19 -2.72 3.84 6.71
C THR A 19 -1.56 3.58 5.76
N GLY A 20 -1.03 2.36 5.77
CA GLY A 20 0.03 1.97 4.86
C GLY A 20 -0.49 1.80 3.44
N ALA A 21 0.35 2.07 2.43
CA ALA A 21 -0.02 1.87 1.02
C ALA A 21 -0.52 0.44 0.71
N LEU A 22 -0.11 -0.55 1.51
CA LEU A 22 -0.53 -1.96 1.33
C LEU A 22 -1.89 -2.30 1.99
N GLU A 23 -2.58 -1.34 2.61
CA GLU A 23 -3.91 -1.56 3.20
C GLU A 23 -5.05 -1.36 2.19
N PHE A 24 -4.76 -0.78 1.03
CA PHE A 24 -5.76 -0.58 -0.02
C PHE A 24 -6.08 -1.88 -0.77
N THR A 25 -7.32 -1.94 -1.25
CA THR A 25 -7.74 -2.91 -2.28
C THR A 25 -8.06 -2.14 -3.54
N LEU A 26 -7.35 -2.46 -4.62
CA LEU A 26 -7.59 -1.90 -5.95
C LEU A 26 -8.32 -2.94 -6.81
N ASN A 27 -8.83 -2.53 -7.97
CA ASN A 27 -9.27 -3.50 -8.97
C ASN A 27 -8.09 -3.90 -9.85
N SER A 28 -7.97 -5.19 -10.17
CA SER A 28 -7.04 -5.67 -11.18
C SER A 28 -7.47 -5.20 -12.57
N ILE A 29 -6.60 -5.43 -13.57
CA ILE A 29 -6.92 -5.15 -14.98
C ILE A 29 -8.14 -5.93 -15.47
N ASP A 30 -8.42 -7.08 -14.86
CA ASP A 30 -9.60 -7.93 -15.13
C ASP A 30 -10.84 -7.52 -14.31
N GLY A 31 -10.76 -6.42 -13.55
CA GLY A 31 -11.87 -5.88 -12.75
C GLY A 31 -12.12 -6.58 -11.42
N GLN A 32 -11.26 -7.53 -11.01
CA GLN A 32 -11.41 -8.25 -9.75
C GLN A 32 -10.74 -7.52 -8.57
N PRO A 33 -11.23 -7.66 -7.33
CA PRO A 33 -10.54 -7.11 -6.16
C PRO A 33 -9.11 -7.67 -6.02
N ALA A 34 -8.14 -6.77 -5.90
CA ALA A 34 -6.72 -7.06 -5.71
C ALA A 34 -6.20 -6.33 -4.44
N PRO A 35 -6.23 -7.01 -3.28
CA PRO A 35 -5.73 -6.44 -2.04
C PRO A 35 -4.20 -6.25 -2.10
N LEU A 36 -3.71 -5.04 -1.85
CA LEU A 36 -2.27 -4.76 -1.83
C LEU A 36 -1.56 -5.42 -0.64
N ALA A 37 -2.31 -5.93 0.34
CA ALA A 37 -1.78 -6.66 1.47
C ALA A 37 -1.02 -7.94 1.07
N ALA A 38 -1.28 -8.48 -0.13
CA ALA A 38 -0.56 -9.62 -0.69
C ALA A 38 0.94 -9.35 -0.92
N TYR A 39 1.35 -8.09 -0.95
CA TYR A 39 2.75 -7.68 -1.15
C TYR A 39 3.50 -7.38 0.16
N LYS A 40 2.90 -7.62 1.34
CA LYS A 40 3.58 -7.43 2.63
C LYS A 40 4.87 -8.27 2.70
N GLY A 41 5.92 -7.66 3.23
CA GLY A 41 7.24 -8.30 3.33
C GLY A 41 8.06 -8.28 2.03
N LYS A 42 7.56 -7.67 0.96
CA LYS A 42 8.29 -7.49 -0.31
C LYS A 42 8.67 -6.01 -0.51
N VAL A 43 9.73 -5.78 -1.26
CA VAL A 43 10.00 -4.45 -1.83
C VAL A 43 9.00 -4.23 -2.98
N VAL A 44 8.25 -3.13 -2.94
CA VAL A 44 7.18 -2.83 -3.91
C VAL A 44 7.43 -1.50 -4.60
N LEU A 45 7.41 -1.52 -5.93
CA LEU A 45 7.41 -0.32 -6.78
C LEU A 45 6.02 -0.15 -7.40
N ILE A 46 5.34 0.96 -7.09
CA ILE A 46 4.01 1.31 -7.63
C ILE A 46 4.20 2.40 -8.69
N VAL A 47 3.72 2.16 -9.90
CA VAL A 47 3.86 3.10 -11.03
C VAL A 47 2.50 3.36 -11.66
N ASN A 48 2.10 4.62 -11.76
CA ASN A 48 0.97 5.00 -12.59
C ASN A 48 1.42 5.04 -14.07
N VAL A 49 0.72 4.31 -14.93
CA VAL A 49 1.05 4.19 -16.35
C VAL A 49 -0.11 4.69 -17.21
N ALA A 50 0.18 5.05 -18.47
CA ALA A 50 -0.81 5.51 -19.44
C ALA A 50 -0.49 4.94 -20.83
N SER A 51 -1.51 4.38 -21.49
CA SER A 51 -1.33 3.62 -22.75
C SER A 51 -1.12 4.49 -24.00
N PHE A 52 -1.53 5.77 -23.96
CA PHE A 52 -1.53 6.68 -25.12
C PHE A 52 -0.66 7.92 -24.90
N CYS A 53 0.43 7.78 -24.15
CA CYS A 53 1.33 8.88 -23.83
C CYS A 53 2.70 8.68 -24.49
N GLY A 54 3.45 9.75 -24.72
CA GLY A 54 4.79 9.69 -25.33
C GLY A 54 5.83 8.89 -24.52
N PHE A 55 5.52 8.53 -23.27
CA PHE A 55 6.39 7.76 -22.38
C PHE A 55 6.10 6.25 -22.37
N THR A 56 5.19 5.74 -23.21
CA THR A 56 4.93 4.29 -23.31
C THR A 56 6.20 3.42 -23.47
N PRO A 57 7.29 3.85 -24.17
CA PRO A 57 8.53 3.07 -24.20
C PRO A 57 9.14 2.75 -22.80
N GLN A 58 8.71 3.44 -21.73
CA GLN A 58 9.14 3.16 -20.36
C GLN A 58 8.83 1.72 -19.89
N TYR A 59 7.86 1.03 -20.49
CA TYR A 59 7.51 -0.34 -20.11
C TYR A 59 8.71 -1.30 -20.23
N GLU A 60 9.58 -1.12 -21.22
CA GLU A 60 10.77 -1.96 -21.39
C GLU A 60 11.73 -1.83 -20.19
N GLY A 61 11.94 -0.60 -19.72
CA GLY A 61 12.77 -0.33 -18.55
C GLY A 61 12.15 -0.88 -17.26
N LEU A 62 10.83 -0.74 -17.09
CA LEU A 62 10.11 -1.28 -15.95
C LEU A 62 10.18 -2.82 -15.92
N GLU A 63 10.05 -3.47 -17.07
CA GLU A 63 10.19 -4.93 -17.18
C GLU A 63 11.62 -5.38 -16.87
N ALA A 64 12.63 -4.64 -17.34
CA ALA A 64 14.03 -4.94 -17.01
C ALA A 64 14.31 -4.84 -15.50
N VAL A 65 13.77 -3.81 -14.82
CA VAL A 65 13.87 -3.69 -13.36
C VAL A 65 13.19 -4.88 -12.68
N TYR A 66 11.97 -5.23 -13.09
CA TYR A 66 11.25 -6.38 -12.54
C TYR A 66 12.02 -7.68 -12.73
N ALA A 67 12.54 -7.94 -13.93
CA ALA A 67 13.35 -9.13 -14.23
C ALA A 67 14.62 -9.21 -13.39
N SER A 68 15.30 -8.08 -13.15
CA SER A 68 16.55 -8.05 -12.35
C SER A 68 16.32 -8.21 -10.84
N THR A 69 15.14 -7.86 -10.34
CA THR A 69 14.80 -7.84 -8.90
C THR A 69 13.93 -9.03 -8.47
N ARG A 70 13.31 -9.71 -9.43
CA ARG A 70 12.78 -11.06 -9.26
C ARG A 70 13.93 -11.98 -8.87
N ILE A 71 14.12 -12.15 -7.56
CA ILE A 71 14.90 -13.25 -7.02
C ILE A 71 14.27 -14.49 -7.64
N ALA A 72 15.06 -15.24 -8.42
CA ALA A 72 14.66 -16.55 -8.89
C ALA A 72 14.07 -17.29 -7.68
N ALA A 73 12.80 -17.70 -7.80
CA ALA A 73 12.13 -18.49 -6.80
C ALA A 73 12.97 -19.76 -6.58
N TRP A 74 13.85 -19.70 -5.59
CA TRP A 74 14.58 -20.79 -4.99
C TRP A 74 14.14 -20.84 -3.53
#